data_AF-A0A7L9S806-F1
#
_entry.id   AF-A0A7L9S806-F1
#
_cell.length_a   1.000
_cell.length_b   1.000
_cell.length_c   1.000
_cell.angle_alpha   90.00
_cell.angle_beta   90.00
_cell.angle_gamma   90.00
#
_symmetry.space_group_name_H-M   'P 1'
#
loop_
_entity.id
_entity.type
_entity.pdbx_description
1 polymer ?
#
loop_
_entity_poly.entity_id
_entity_poly.type
_entity_poly.pdbx_seq_one_letter_code
_entity_poly.pdbx_strand_id
1 'polypeptide(L)'
;MYHIDDSLIDEKINFITNYIEANNAADGSKYDANANISSKNIATLESELNKDINIAINRRLLTNKIAEIFDQSLAQQYIDDINQHLIYAHDESSLKPYCVSLSMYPLLLDGLTKLGGESKAPKHLESFCGSFINMVFAVSAQFAGAVATVEFLTYFDYFARKDYGDDYLITAKSNIEAHLQHVVYSVNQPAAARGYQSVFWNISLFSESFLNAMFENFVFPCGDSPKWQTINQLQQFFIDWLGKERERAMLTYPVVTAALLTQDKQVADVEFAQFCSREMAKGNSFFVYMSDSADSLASCCRLRNEVADNSFSYTLGAGGVATGSINVITVNINKVVQEQQNLQAIIERVQKYQVAYRKLMEHYQDQGMLPVYDAGFIHLDKQFLTIGINGMVEAAESQGIEASNNKEYKAFVSKQLKVIYDANKAVTKQWGYKFNTEFVPAENLGVKNAKWDRKAGLTVERDCYNSYFYPVENDHINVVDKFILHGHELTQFLDGGSALHLNLDEAPDEQQYFQLYQIAAQTGCNYWTTNIKVTVCNQCGHIDKRTLHACSECHSEDVDWATRVIGYLKKVTSFSQARQKEHALRHYHKEPVKSESAA
;
A
#
# COMPACT_ATOMS: atom_id res chain seq x y z
N MET A 1 -16.23 -11.25 -37.97
CA MET A 1 -15.85 -11.82 -36.65
C MET A 1 -14.76 -12.83 -36.92
N TYR A 2 -13.56 -12.61 -36.41
CA TYR A 2 -12.51 -13.63 -36.46
C TYR A 2 -12.95 -14.82 -35.59
N HIS A 3 -12.70 -16.06 -36.04
CA HIS A 3 -12.98 -17.25 -35.25
C HIS A 3 -12.04 -17.27 -34.03
N ILE A 4 -12.63 -17.27 -32.83
CA ILE A 4 -11.90 -17.49 -31.57
C ILE A 4 -11.88 -19.01 -31.37
N ASP A 5 -10.72 -19.55 -31.01
CA ASP A 5 -10.53 -20.97 -30.79
C ASP A 5 -11.53 -21.52 -29.74
N ASP A 6 -12.26 -22.58 -30.10
CA ASP A 6 -13.29 -23.17 -29.23
C ASP A 6 -12.72 -23.61 -27.87
N SER A 7 -11.44 -24.04 -27.81
CA SER A 7 -10.80 -24.41 -26.54
C SER A 7 -10.63 -23.23 -25.59
N LEU A 8 -10.38 -22.03 -26.12
CA LEU A 8 -10.30 -20.82 -25.31
C LEU A 8 -11.69 -20.46 -24.77
N ILE A 9 -12.74 -20.61 -25.60
CA ILE A 9 -14.13 -20.38 -25.18
C ILE A 9 -14.51 -21.36 -24.07
N ASP A 10 -14.20 -22.64 -24.23
CA ASP A 10 -14.44 -23.66 -23.20
C ASP A 10 -13.67 -23.39 -21.90
N GLU A 11 -12.42 -22.89 -21.98
CA GLU A 11 -11.67 -22.46 -20.80
C GLU A 11 -12.36 -21.29 -20.08
N LYS A 12 -12.92 -20.32 -20.83
CA LYS A 12 -13.70 -19.21 -20.26
C LYS A 12 -14.98 -19.68 -19.59
N ILE A 13 -15.71 -20.61 -20.21
CA ILE A 13 -16.91 -21.19 -19.63
C ILE A 13 -16.58 -21.95 -18.34
N ASN A 14 -15.50 -22.76 -18.35
CA ASN A 14 -15.03 -23.47 -17.16
C ASN A 14 -14.60 -22.51 -16.04
N PHE A 15 -13.97 -21.37 -16.38
CA PHE A 15 -13.65 -20.32 -15.42
C PHE A 15 -14.91 -19.80 -14.71
N ILE A 16 -16.00 -19.57 -15.45
CA ILE A 16 -17.28 -19.12 -14.87
C ILE A 16 -17.81 -20.15 -13.87
N THR A 17 -17.81 -21.43 -14.22
CA THR A 17 -18.21 -22.53 -13.32
C THR A 17 -17.37 -22.51 -12.04
N ASN A 18 -16.05 -22.42 -12.15
CA ASN A 18 -15.15 -22.37 -10.99
C ASN A 18 -15.41 -21.14 -10.10
N TYR A 19 -15.70 -19.98 -10.69
CA TYR A 19 -16.02 -18.76 -9.94
C TYR A 19 -17.35 -18.90 -9.17
N ILE A 20 -18.35 -19.55 -9.79
CA ILE A 20 -19.64 -19.86 -9.14
C ILE A 20 -19.44 -20.76 -7.92
N GLU A 21 -18.50 -21.72 -7.99
CA GLU A 21 -18.23 -22.69 -6.91
C GLU A 21 -17.30 -22.17 -5.80
N ALA A 22 -16.53 -21.10 -6.04
CA ALA A 22 -15.56 -20.57 -5.07
C ALA A 22 -16.21 -20.10 -3.75
N ASN A 23 -15.51 -20.23 -2.62
CA ASN A 23 -16.06 -19.86 -1.30
C ASN A 23 -16.23 -18.34 -1.13
N ASN A 24 -15.29 -17.55 -1.64
CA ASN A 24 -15.35 -16.09 -1.63
C ASN A 24 -14.79 -15.51 -2.95
N ALA A 25 -14.86 -14.18 -3.11
CA ALA A 25 -14.39 -13.52 -4.34
C ALA A 25 -12.88 -13.63 -4.55
N ALA A 26 -12.09 -13.65 -3.47
CA ALA A 26 -10.64 -13.82 -3.54
C ALA A 26 -10.28 -15.22 -4.06
N ASP A 27 -10.91 -16.28 -3.56
CA ASP A 27 -10.70 -17.66 -4.03
C ASP A 27 -11.14 -17.85 -5.49
N GLY A 28 -12.20 -17.15 -5.92
CA GLY A 28 -12.67 -17.17 -7.32
C GLY A 28 -11.76 -16.44 -8.30
N SER A 29 -10.89 -15.55 -7.82
CA SER A 29 -10.02 -14.72 -8.65
C SER A 29 -8.65 -15.39 -8.87
N LYS A 30 -8.56 -16.23 -9.92
CA LYS A 30 -7.41 -17.12 -10.20
C LYS A 30 -6.05 -16.39 -10.32
N TYR A 31 -6.02 -15.21 -10.95
CA TYR A 31 -4.77 -14.53 -11.28
C TYR A 31 -4.34 -13.52 -10.22
N ASP A 32 -5.31 -12.88 -9.59
CA ASP A 32 -5.14 -11.77 -8.65
C ASP A 32 -6.25 -11.81 -7.59
N ALA A 33 -6.02 -12.62 -6.55
CA ALA A 33 -6.93 -12.72 -5.42
C ALA A 33 -6.83 -11.46 -4.56
N ASN A 34 -7.95 -10.74 -4.41
CA ASN A 34 -7.98 -9.47 -3.71
C ASN A 34 -9.13 -9.44 -2.70
N ALA A 35 -8.80 -9.32 -1.41
CA ALA A 35 -9.78 -9.28 -0.32
C ALA A 35 -10.62 -7.99 -0.29
N ASN A 36 -10.33 -7.03 -1.17
CA ASN A 36 -11.11 -5.80 -1.29
C ASN A 36 -12.54 -6.04 -1.81
N ILE A 37 -12.79 -7.17 -2.46
CA ILE A 37 -14.14 -7.58 -2.91
C ILE A 37 -14.76 -8.50 -1.86
N SER A 38 -15.78 -8.00 -1.17
CA SER A 38 -16.44 -8.75 -0.09
C SER A 38 -17.48 -9.77 -0.57
N SER A 39 -18.01 -9.63 -1.79
CA SER A 39 -19.03 -10.53 -2.32
C SER A 39 -18.77 -10.88 -3.79
N LYS A 40 -18.97 -12.15 -4.13
CA LYS A 40 -18.97 -12.60 -5.53
C LYS A 40 -20.12 -11.93 -6.28
N ASN A 41 -19.82 -11.36 -7.44
CA ASN A 41 -20.82 -10.68 -8.28
C ASN A 41 -20.39 -10.73 -9.75
N ILE A 42 -21.33 -10.42 -10.65
CA ILE A 42 -21.10 -10.52 -12.10
C ILE A 42 -20.07 -9.51 -12.62
N ALA A 43 -20.01 -8.30 -12.06
CA ALA A 43 -19.04 -7.28 -12.49
C ALA A 43 -17.60 -7.71 -12.18
N THR A 44 -17.38 -8.34 -11.02
CA THR A 44 -16.08 -8.94 -10.69
C THR A 44 -15.76 -10.09 -11.63
N LEU A 45 -16.70 -11.03 -11.85
CA LEU A 45 -16.51 -12.14 -12.78
C LEU A 45 -16.08 -11.66 -14.18
N GLU A 46 -16.78 -10.68 -14.75
CA GLU A 46 -16.46 -10.11 -16.06
C GLU A 46 -15.07 -9.48 -16.09
N SER A 47 -14.66 -8.82 -15.00
CA SER A 47 -13.32 -8.23 -14.89
C SER A 47 -12.20 -9.27 -14.75
N GLU A 48 -12.48 -10.42 -14.15
CA GLU A 48 -11.51 -11.52 -13.99
C GLU A 48 -11.38 -12.38 -15.26
N LEU A 49 -12.47 -12.52 -16.02
CA LEU A 49 -12.61 -13.49 -17.12
C LEU A 49 -11.48 -13.42 -18.16
N ASN A 50 -10.99 -12.20 -18.45
CA ASN A 50 -10.01 -11.94 -19.51
C ASN A 50 -8.61 -11.58 -18.99
N LYS A 51 -8.32 -11.76 -17.69
CA LYS A 51 -7.03 -11.37 -17.12
C LYS A 51 -5.84 -12.13 -17.72
N ASP A 52 -6.00 -13.40 -18.03
CA ASP A 52 -5.01 -14.21 -18.76
C ASP A 52 -4.66 -13.66 -20.15
N ILE A 53 -5.67 -13.20 -20.90
CA ILE A 53 -5.48 -12.58 -22.21
C ILE A 53 -4.72 -11.26 -22.04
N ASN A 54 -5.11 -10.44 -21.05
CA ASN A 54 -4.41 -9.20 -20.75
C ASN A 54 -2.95 -9.45 -20.36
N ILE A 55 -2.67 -10.49 -19.56
CA ILE A 55 -1.31 -10.93 -19.21
C ILE A 55 -0.52 -11.28 -20.47
N ALA A 56 -1.09 -12.08 -21.37
CA ALA A 56 -0.42 -12.47 -22.61
C ALA A 56 -0.10 -11.25 -23.50
N ILE A 57 -1.04 -10.31 -23.61
CA ILE A 57 -0.86 -9.04 -24.34
C ILE A 57 0.24 -8.20 -23.70
N ASN A 58 0.20 -7.99 -22.39
CA ASN A 58 1.20 -7.19 -21.66
C ASN A 58 2.61 -7.76 -21.84
N ARG A 59 2.78 -9.08 -21.68
CA ARG A 59 4.06 -9.75 -21.89
C ARG A 59 4.53 -9.59 -23.33
N ARG A 60 3.63 -9.66 -24.32
CA ARG A 60 3.98 -9.42 -25.73
C ARG A 60 4.40 -7.97 -25.97
N LEU A 61 3.67 -7.00 -25.43
CA LEU A 61 4.00 -5.57 -25.57
C LEU A 61 5.37 -5.27 -24.97
N LEU A 62 5.65 -5.78 -23.75
CA LEU A 62 6.91 -5.58 -23.09
C LEU A 62 8.07 -6.30 -23.79
N THR A 63 7.90 -7.55 -24.23
CA THR A 63 8.94 -8.26 -25.01
C THR A 63 9.27 -7.54 -26.32
N ASN A 64 8.27 -7.05 -27.05
CA ASN A 64 8.49 -6.24 -28.25
C ASN A 64 9.29 -4.97 -27.92
N LYS A 65 8.93 -4.28 -26.82
CA LYS A 65 9.62 -3.06 -26.40
C LYS A 65 11.04 -3.32 -25.90
N ILE A 66 11.29 -4.44 -25.21
CA ILE A 66 12.64 -4.88 -24.83
C ILE A 66 13.49 -5.14 -26.07
N ALA A 67 12.95 -5.86 -27.06
CA ALA A 67 13.66 -6.16 -28.30
C ALA A 67 13.98 -4.91 -29.12
N GLU A 68 13.09 -3.92 -29.09
CA GLU A 68 13.27 -2.62 -29.74
C GLU A 68 14.40 -1.79 -29.10
N ILE A 69 14.47 -1.75 -27.77
CA ILE A 69 15.42 -0.89 -27.04
C ILE A 69 16.78 -1.56 -26.83
N PHE A 70 16.78 -2.87 -26.61
CA PHE A 70 17.97 -3.65 -26.27
C PHE A 70 18.24 -4.67 -27.38
N ASP A 71 17.71 -5.89 -27.24
CA ASP A 71 17.86 -6.95 -28.22
C ASP A 71 16.84 -8.08 -28.00
N GLN A 72 16.70 -8.95 -29.00
CA GLN A 72 15.79 -10.09 -28.97
C GLN A 72 16.16 -11.14 -27.91
N SER A 73 17.45 -11.26 -27.55
CA SER A 73 17.91 -12.22 -26.56
C SER A 73 17.40 -11.84 -25.17
N LEU A 74 17.45 -10.56 -24.82
CA LEU A 74 16.94 -10.04 -23.55
C LEU A 74 15.41 -10.14 -23.48
N ALA A 75 14.72 -9.94 -24.61
CA ALA A 75 13.27 -10.14 -24.67
C ALA A 75 12.88 -11.60 -24.39
N GLN A 76 13.63 -12.57 -24.92
CA GLN A 76 13.42 -13.98 -24.60
C GLN A 76 13.76 -14.27 -23.13
N GLN A 77 14.87 -13.72 -22.63
CA GLN A 77 15.27 -13.88 -21.23
C GLN A 77 14.23 -13.35 -20.23
N TYR A 78 13.48 -12.30 -20.57
CA TYR A 78 12.36 -11.83 -19.74
C TYR A 78 11.28 -12.91 -19.56
N ILE A 79 10.91 -13.57 -20.65
CA ILE A 79 9.93 -14.67 -20.62
C ILE A 79 10.49 -15.87 -19.87
N ASP A 80 11.78 -16.17 -20.05
CA ASP A 80 12.43 -17.27 -19.35
C ASP A 80 12.51 -17.00 -17.84
N ASP A 81 12.87 -15.79 -17.42
CA ASP A 81 12.92 -15.37 -16.02
C ASP A 81 11.51 -15.51 -15.35
N ILE A 82 10.42 -15.21 -16.08
CA ILE A 82 9.03 -15.41 -15.61
C ILE A 82 8.68 -16.90 -15.53
N ASN A 83 8.95 -17.65 -16.59
CA ASN A 83 8.58 -19.07 -16.69
C ASN A 83 9.34 -19.94 -15.70
N GLN A 84 10.56 -19.54 -15.36
CA GLN A 84 11.37 -20.16 -14.31
C GLN A 84 10.99 -19.69 -12.90
N HIS A 85 10.05 -18.74 -12.78
CA HIS A 85 9.62 -18.17 -11.50
C HIS A 85 10.76 -17.48 -10.73
N LEU A 86 11.74 -16.94 -11.47
CA LEU A 86 12.83 -16.13 -10.91
C LEU A 86 12.35 -14.71 -10.59
N ILE A 87 11.43 -14.20 -11.43
CA ILE A 87 10.80 -12.91 -11.25
C ILE A 87 9.28 -13.02 -11.27
N TYR A 88 8.62 -12.02 -10.68
CA TYR A 88 7.18 -11.83 -10.72
C TYR A 88 6.86 -10.41 -11.16
N ALA A 89 6.21 -10.25 -12.32
CA ALA A 89 5.66 -8.98 -12.76
C ALA A 89 4.32 -8.73 -12.04
N HIS A 90 4.25 -7.67 -11.24
CA HIS A 90 3.00 -7.31 -10.56
C HIS A 90 2.01 -6.69 -11.55
N ASP A 91 0.72 -6.84 -11.25
CA ASP A 91 -0.39 -6.20 -11.98
C ASP A 91 -0.40 -6.40 -13.50
N GLU A 92 0.27 -7.44 -14.02
CA GLU A 92 0.35 -7.74 -15.46
C GLU A 92 -1.01 -8.08 -16.10
N SER A 93 -2.07 -8.21 -15.31
CA SER A 93 -3.44 -8.30 -15.81
C SER A 93 -4.05 -6.95 -16.24
N SER A 94 -3.34 -5.84 -15.99
CA SER A 94 -3.70 -4.46 -16.31
C SER A 94 -2.63 -3.80 -17.18
N LEU A 95 -3.03 -3.04 -18.20
CA LEU A 95 -2.11 -2.25 -19.04
C LEU A 95 -1.69 -0.91 -18.39
N LYS A 96 -2.21 -0.63 -17.19
CA LYS A 96 -2.09 0.65 -16.50
C LYS A 96 -0.77 0.73 -15.71
N PRO A 97 -0.22 1.94 -15.49
CA PRO A 97 0.84 2.12 -14.49
C PRO A 97 0.35 1.71 -13.09
N TYR A 98 1.30 1.47 -12.19
CA TYR A 98 1.02 0.89 -10.87
C TYR A 98 0.30 1.85 -9.92
N CYS A 99 1.00 2.70 -9.16
CA CYS A 99 0.40 3.50 -8.09
C CYS A 99 0.81 4.97 -8.14
N VAL A 100 0.02 5.83 -7.48
CA VAL A 100 0.22 7.27 -7.52
C VAL A 100 -0.15 7.94 -6.20
N SER A 101 0.69 8.86 -5.75
CA SER A 101 0.35 9.93 -4.81
C SER A 101 0.18 11.21 -5.61
N LEU A 102 -1.02 11.77 -5.64
CA LEU A 102 -1.36 12.90 -6.52
C LEU A 102 -0.92 14.23 -5.91
N SER A 103 -0.56 15.15 -6.79
CA SER A 103 -0.74 16.59 -6.55
C SER A 103 -2.19 16.95 -6.85
N MET A 104 -2.95 17.41 -5.86
CA MET A 104 -4.33 17.86 -6.05
C MET A 104 -4.43 19.30 -6.57
N TYR A 105 -3.32 20.00 -6.74
CA TYR A 105 -3.33 21.39 -7.20
C TYR A 105 -4.06 21.62 -8.54
N PRO A 106 -3.95 20.74 -9.56
CA PRO A 106 -4.74 20.87 -10.79
C PRO A 106 -6.25 20.87 -10.55
N LEU A 107 -6.76 20.17 -9.53
CA LEU A 107 -8.18 20.20 -9.15
C LEU A 107 -8.61 21.63 -8.76
N LEU A 108 -7.74 22.39 -8.10
CA LEU A 108 -8.01 23.76 -7.68
C LEU A 108 -7.99 24.76 -8.85
N LEU A 109 -7.30 24.44 -9.95
CA LEU A 109 -7.17 25.32 -11.11
C LEU A 109 -8.22 25.01 -12.17
N ASP A 110 -8.34 23.74 -12.53
CA ASP A 110 -9.06 23.30 -13.71
C ASP A 110 -10.29 22.43 -13.39
N GLY A 111 -10.45 22.03 -12.13
CA GLY A 111 -11.43 21.01 -11.74
C GLY A 111 -11.10 19.68 -12.40
N LEU A 112 -12.06 19.10 -13.13
CA LEU A 112 -11.92 17.86 -13.89
C LEU A 112 -11.93 18.06 -15.40
N THR A 113 -11.90 19.31 -15.86
CA THR A 113 -11.96 19.63 -17.31
C THR A 113 -10.81 19.02 -18.09
N LYS A 114 -9.61 18.97 -17.51
CA LYS A 114 -8.44 18.31 -18.11
C LYS A 114 -8.46 16.78 -18.07
N LEU A 115 -9.41 16.17 -17.35
CA LEU A 115 -9.64 14.72 -17.33
C LEU A 115 -10.84 14.30 -18.19
N GLY A 116 -11.32 15.20 -19.07
CA GLY A 116 -12.48 14.95 -19.94
C GLY A 116 -13.83 15.12 -19.24
N GLY A 117 -13.86 15.67 -18.02
CA GLY A 117 -15.10 16.06 -17.34
C GLY A 117 -15.51 17.50 -17.65
N GLU A 118 -16.65 17.94 -17.10
CA GLU A 118 -17.15 19.32 -17.25
C GLU A 118 -17.03 20.14 -15.95
N SER A 119 -16.66 19.49 -14.83
CA SER A 119 -16.56 20.15 -13.52
C SER A 119 -15.39 21.13 -13.51
N LYS A 120 -15.68 22.41 -13.26
CA LYS A 120 -14.66 23.46 -13.09
C LYS A 120 -14.08 23.43 -11.67
N ALA A 121 -13.05 24.25 -11.43
CA ALA A 121 -12.45 24.41 -10.11
C ALA A 121 -13.51 24.62 -9.00
N PRO A 122 -13.43 23.87 -7.89
CA PRO A 122 -14.39 23.98 -6.81
C PRO A 122 -14.30 25.35 -6.13
N LYS A 123 -15.45 25.87 -5.69
CA LYS A 123 -15.54 27.20 -5.05
C LYS A 123 -15.97 27.13 -3.58
N HIS A 124 -16.65 26.06 -3.21
CA HIS A 124 -17.23 25.79 -1.90
C HIS A 124 -16.88 24.37 -1.46
N LEU A 125 -16.95 24.10 -0.16
CA LEU A 125 -16.66 22.80 0.44
C LEU A 125 -17.46 21.67 -0.20
N GLU A 126 -18.76 21.89 -0.44
CA GLU A 126 -19.61 20.91 -1.11
C GLU A 126 -19.10 20.56 -2.53
N SER A 127 -18.80 21.59 -3.32
CA SER A 127 -18.26 21.41 -4.69
C SER A 127 -16.88 20.76 -4.68
N PHE A 128 -16.05 21.03 -3.66
CA PHE A 128 -14.76 20.37 -3.46
C PHE A 128 -14.94 18.89 -3.15
N CYS A 129 -15.78 18.54 -2.17
CA CYS A 129 -16.05 17.15 -1.83
C CYS A 129 -16.59 16.35 -3.03
N GLY A 130 -17.57 16.90 -3.76
CA GLY A 130 -18.13 16.24 -4.94
C GLY A 130 -17.10 16.07 -6.07
N SER A 131 -16.32 17.11 -6.35
CA SER A 131 -15.27 17.04 -7.39
C SER A 131 -14.12 16.11 -6.98
N PHE A 132 -13.77 16.07 -5.70
CA PHE A 132 -12.76 15.18 -5.14
C PHE A 132 -13.15 13.71 -5.30
N ILE A 133 -14.39 13.34 -4.96
CA ILE A 133 -14.89 11.96 -5.13
C ILE A 133 -14.75 11.54 -6.61
N ASN A 134 -15.21 12.39 -7.53
CA ASN A 134 -15.11 12.12 -8.97
C ASN A 134 -13.65 12.05 -9.45
N MET A 135 -12.76 12.90 -8.93
CA MET A 135 -11.32 12.85 -9.21
C MET A 135 -10.72 11.51 -8.80
N VAL A 136 -10.97 11.07 -7.56
CA VAL A 136 -10.43 9.81 -7.02
C VAL A 136 -10.88 8.63 -7.88
N PHE A 137 -12.16 8.56 -8.25
CA PHE A 137 -12.65 7.50 -9.15
C PHE A 137 -12.00 7.59 -10.55
N ALA A 138 -11.95 8.78 -11.16
CA ALA A 138 -11.38 8.98 -12.50
C ALA A 138 -9.89 8.63 -12.57
N VAL A 139 -9.12 8.98 -11.55
CA VAL A 139 -7.71 8.60 -11.44
C VAL A 139 -7.58 7.11 -11.18
N SER A 140 -8.33 6.55 -10.24
CA SER A 140 -8.24 5.12 -9.90
C SER A 140 -8.57 4.19 -11.08
N ALA A 141 -9.37 4.66 -12.04
CA ALA A 141 -9.66 3.92 -13.26
C ALA A 141 -8.44 3.80 -14.19
N GLN A 142 -7.39 4.59 -13.98
CA GLN A 142 -6.20 4.70 -14.83
C GLN A 142 -4.91 4.18 -14.19
N PHE A 143 -4.98 3.71 -12.95
CA PHE A 143 -3.89 3.08 -12.21
C PHE A 143 -4.31 1.70 -11.69
N ALA A 144 -3.38 0.77 -11.54
CA ALA A 144 -3.67 -0.57 -11.01
C ALA A 144 -3.77 -0.57 -9.46
N GLY A 145 -2.89 0.17 -8.81
CA GLY A 145 -2.69 0.18 -7.36
C GLY A 145 -3.42 1.29 -6.61
N ALA A 146 -2.74 1.82 -5.59
CA ALA A 146 -3.26 2.83 -4.68
C ALA A 146 -3.25 4.25 -5.28
N VAL A 147 -4.21 5.06 -4.82
CA VAL A 147 -4.33 6.49 -5.08
C VAL A 147 -4.23 7.22 -3.75
N ALA A 148 -3.11 7.90 -3.53
CA ALA A 148 -2.91 8.73 -2.34
C ALA A 148 -3.21 10.20 -2.64
N THR A 149 -3.91 10.86 -1.71
CA THR A 149 -4.20 12.29 -1.74
C THR A 149 -3.81 12.89 -0.39
N VAL A 150 -2.50 12.98 -0.15
CA VAL A 150 -1.94 13.40 1.15
C VAL A 150 -2.35 14.83 1.53
N GLU A 151 -2.74 15.66 0.55
CA GLU A 151 -3.20 17.04 0.73
C GLU A 151 -4.70 17.15 1.12
N PHE A 152 -5.44 16.03 1.26
CA PHE A 152 -6.91 16.03 1.38
C PHE A 152 -7.43 16.91 2.52
N LEU A 153 -6.94 16.72 3.74
CA LEU A 153 -7.39 17.48 4.90
C LEU A 153 -6.97 18.95 4.82
N THR A 154 -5.80 19.25 4.26
CA THR A 154 -5.34 20.63 4.03
C THR A 154 -6.27 21.39 3.07
N TYR A 155 -6.73 20.73 2.01
CA TYR A 155 -7.62 21.38 1.03
C TYR A 155 -9.06 21.45 1.57
N PHE A 156 -9.49 20.42 2.31
CA PHE A 156 -10.77 20.42 3.02
C PHE A 156 -10.84 21.59 4.02
N ASP A 157 -9.81 21.78 4.84
CA ASP A 157 -9.68 22.91 5.77
C ASP A 157 -9.86 24.24 5.05
N TYR A 158 -9.14 24.47 3.94
CA TYR A 158 -9.25 25.71 3.18
C TYR A 158 -10.69 26.01 2.74
N PHE A 159 -11.40 25.04 2.16
CA PHE A 159 -12.78 25.26 1.75
C PHE A 159 -13.74 25.38 2.93
N ALA A 160 -13.50 24.67 4.03
CA ALA A 160 -14.30 24.79 5.25
C ALA A 160 -14.17 26.19 5.88
N ARG A 161 -12.94 26.71 5.98
CA ARG A 161 -12.68 28.09 6.43
C ARG A 161 -13.32 29.12 5.52
N LYS A 162 -13.25 28.90 4.21
CA LYS A 162 -13.83 29.81 3.23
C LYS A 162 -15.36 29.93 3.36
N ASP A 163 -16.05 28.82 3.62
CA ASP A 163 -17.51 28.80 3.71
C ASP A 163 -18.04 29.14 5.12
N TYR A 164 -17.32 28.75 6.18
CA TYR A 164 -17.83 28.79 7.56
C TYR A 164 -16.95 29.56 8.56
N GLY A 165 -15.80 30.11 8.14
CA GLY A 165 -14.83 30.80 8.98
C GLY A 165 -13.84 29.88 9.69
N ASP A 166 -12.83 30.44 10.34
CA ASP A 166 -11.75 29.66 11.00
C ASP A 166 -12.28 28.75 12.14
N ASP A 167 -13.42 29.11 12.76
CA ASP A 167 -14.07 28.33 13.84
C ASP A 167 -15.12 27.32 13.33
N TYR A 168 -15.00 26.84 12.09
CA TYR A 168 -16.02 26.00 11.43
C TYR A 168 -16.37 24.70 12.18
N LEU A 169 -15.45 24.16 12.99
CA LEU A 169 -15.71 22.99 13.83
C LEU A 169 -16.63 23.28 15.02
N ILE A 170 -16.83 24.56 15.35
CA ILE A 170 -17.77 25.03 16.37
C ILE A 170 -19.04 25.53 15.67
N THR A 171 -18.90 26.36 14.63
CA THR A 171 -20.03 27.05 13.99
C THR A 171 -20.82 26.16 13.03
N ALA A 172 -20.18 25.16 12.41
CA ALA A 172 -20.74 24.34 11.34
C ALA A 172 -20.42 22.84 11.48
N LYS A 173 -20.16 22.36 12.70
CA LYS A 173 -19.72 20.99 13.00
C LYS A 173 -20.50 19.90 12.24
N SER A 174 -21.83 19.94 12.29
CA SER A 174 -22.69 18.94 11.65
C SER A 174 -22.53 18.92 10.12
N ASN A 175 -22.30 20.08 9.50
CA ASN A 175 -22.03 20.16 8.06
C ASN A 175 -20.67 19.53 7.73
N ILE A 176 -19.66 19.76 8.56
CA ILE A 176 -18.33 19.17 8.41
C ILE A 176 -18.39 17.64 8.51
N GLU A 177 -19.10 17.12 9.51
CA GLU A 177 -19.36 15.69 9.66
C GLU A 177 -20.06 15.12 8.42
N ALA A 178 -21.09 15.80 7.91
CA ALA A 178 -21.81 15.37 6.71
C ALA A 178 -20.91 15.35 5.47
N HIS A 179 -20.03 16.34 5.29
CA HIS A 179 -19.11 16.38 4.15
C HIS A 179 -18.02 15.31 4.24
N LEU A 180 -17.45 15.08 5.43
CA LEU A 180 -16.50 13.98 5.66
C LEU A 180 -17.18 12.63 5.44
N GLN A 181 -18.40 12.45 5.97
CA GLN A 181 -19.20 11.23 5.79
C GLN A 181 -19.46 10.98 4.31
N HIS A 182 -19.89 12.00 3.56
CA HIS A 182 -20.11 11.88 2.12
C HIS A 182 -18.87 11.37 1.39
N VAL A 183 -17.70 11.99 1.61
CA VAL A 183 -16.46 11.55 0.94
C VAL A 183 -16.06 10.14 1.35
N VAL A 184 -15.99 9.86 2.66
CA VAL A 184 -15.49 8.59 3.17
C VAL A 184 -16.39 7.43 2.76
N TYR A 185 -17.72 7.57 2.92
CA TYR A 185 -18.63 6.48 2.53
C TYR A 185 -18.66 6.28 1.02
N SER A 186 -18.63 7.34 0.22
CA SER A 186 -18.62 7.23 -1.25
C SER A 186 -17.39 6.50 -1.76
N VAL A 187 -16.18 6.80 -1.26
CA VAL A 187 -14.95 6.13 -1.72
C VAL A 187 -14.87 4.68 -1.24
N ASN A 188 -15.54 4.33 -0.14
CA ASN A 188 -15.67 2.94 0.33
C ASN A 188 -16.70 2.13 -0.46
N GLN A 189 -17.55 2.75 -1.29
CA GLN A 189 -18.47 2.00 -2.14
C GLN A 189 -17.72 1.31 -3.29
N PRO A 190 -18.20 0.13 -3.74
CA PRO A 190 -17.66 -0.56 -4.90
C PRO A 190 -17.56 0.36 -6.13
N ALA A 191 -16.35 0.50 -6.69
CA ALA A 191 -16.15 1.29 -7.90
C ALA A 191 -16.40 0.42 -9.13
N ALA A 192 -17.38 0.80 -9.96
CA ALA A 192 -17.68 0.08 -11.20
C ALA A 192 -16.46 -0.06 -12.12
N ALA A 193 -15.66 1.02 -12.25
CA ALA A 193 -14.47 1.06 -13.10
C ALA A 193 -13.29 0.19 -12.60
N ARG A 194 -13.41 -0.42 -11.41
CA ARG A 194 -12.40 -1.32 -10.82
C ARG A 194 -12.93 -2.74 -10.60
N GLY A 195 -13.86 -3.21 -11.43
CA GLY A 195 -14.40 -4.57 -11.29
C GLY A 195 -15.11 -4.77 -9.95
N TYR A 196 -15.79 -3.72 -9.46
CA TYR A 196 -16.50 -3.69 -8.17
C TYR A 196 -15.60 -3.64 -6.92
N GLN A 197 -14.33 -3.28 -7.08
CA GLN A 197 -13.43 -2.98 -5.97
C GLN A 197 -13.58 -1.51 -5.54
N SER A 198 -13.63 -1.25 -4.23
CA SER A 198 -13.52 0.12 -3.71
C SER A 198 -12.12 0.69 -4.02
N VAL A 199 -12.00 2.00 -4.14
CA VAL A 199 -10.71 2.63 -4.48
C VAL A 199 -9.74 2.46 -3.31
N PHE A 200 -8.54 1.96 -3.59
CA PHE A 200 -7.47 1.96 -2.60
C PHE A 200 -7.00 3.39 -2.36
N TRP A 201 -7.59 4.04 -1.35
CA TRP A 201 -7.42 5.46 -1.07
C TRP A 201 -6.61 5.70 0.22
N ASN A 202 -5.59 6.56 0.12
CA ASN A 202 -4.70 6.92 1.23
C ASN A 202 -4.70 8.43 1.49
N ILE A 203 -4.63 8.81 2.76
CA ILE A 203 -4.45 10.20 3.21
C ILE A 203 -3.41 10.28 4.33
N SER A 204 -2.98 11.49 4.67
CA SER A 204 -2.01 11.73 5.73
C SER A 204 -2.52 12.67 6.82
N LEU A 205 -2.02 12.46 8.04
CA LEU A 205 -2.02 13.43 9.13
C LEU A 205 -0.57 13.90 9.29
N PHE A 206 -0.36 15.19 9.54
CA PHE A 206 0.98 15.75 9.68
C PHE A 206 1.19 16.37 11.05
N SER A 207 2.39 16.20 11.61
CA SER A 207 2.90 17.09 12.66
C SER A 207 3.13 18.50 12.11
N GLU A 208 3.32 19.47 13.00
CA GLU A 208 3.52 20.88 12.60
C GLU A 208 4.77 21.03 11.72
N SER A 209 5.89 20.48 12.19
CA SER A 209 7.18 20.55 11.49
C SER A 209 7.10 19.89 10.11
N PHE A 210 6.42 18.75 10.01
CA PHE A 210 6.25 18.01 8.77
C PHE A 210 5.33 18.76 7.79
N LEU A 211 4.21 19.31 8.27
CA LEU A 211 3.31 20.12 7.46
C LEU A 211 4.02 21.37 6.94
N ASN A 212 4.74 22.07 7.81
CA ASN A 212 5.48 23.27 7.43
C ASN A 212 6.53 22.98 6.36
N ALA A 213 7.26 21.85 6.46
CA ALA A 213 8.21 21.46 5.45
C ALA A 213 7.55 21.07 4.11
N MET A 214 6.41 20.36 4.15
CA MET A 214 5.69 19.97 2.93
C MET A 214 5.07 21.17 2.21
N PHE A 215 4.57 22.16 2.95
CA PHE A 215 3.79 23.28 2.41
C PHE A 215 4.51 24.64 2.49
N GLU A 216 5.81 24.69 2.78
CA GLU A 216 6.59 25.92 3.02
C GLU A 216 6.33 27.03 1.97
N ASN A 217 6.26 26.64 0.70
CA ASN A 217 6.09 27.56 -0.43
C ASN A 217 4.73 27.39 -1.15
N PHE A 218 3.76 26.77 -0.49
CA PHE A 218 2.44 26.51 -1.06
C PHE A 218 1.49 27.69 -0.82
N VAL A 219 0.78 28.08 -1.89
CA VAL A 219 -0.35 29.02 -1.82
C VAL A 219 -1.53 28.48 -2.62
N PHE A 220 -2.73 28.66 -2.08
CA PHE A 220 -3.97 28.42 -2.82
C PHE A 220 -4.11 29.43 -3.98
N PRO A 221 -4.94 29.16 -5.01
CA PRO A 221 -5.10 30.06 -6.15
C PRO A 221 -5.53 31.50 -5.80
N CYS A 222 -6.13 31.71 -4.63
CA CYS A 222 -6.52 33.03 -4.12
C CYS A 222 -5.38 33.78 -3.38
N GLY A 223 -4.23 33.15 -3.20
CA GLY A 223 -3.10 33.66 -2.40
C GLY A 223 -3.14 33.32 -0.92
N ASP A 224 -4.15 32.60 -0.42
CA ASP A 224 -4.20 32.09 0.95
C ASP A 224 -3.17 30.97 1.17
N SER A 225 -2.76 30.76 2.42
CA SER A 225 -1.82 29.71 2.82
C SER A 225 -2.47 28.73 3.80
N PRO A 226 -1.97 27.48 3.89
CA PRO A 226 -2.37 26.53 4.91
C PRO A 226 -2.19 27.11 6.32
N LYS A 227 -3.20 26.94 7.19
CA LYS A 227 -3.16 27.41 8.58
C LYS A 227 -3.02 26.22 9.51
N TRP A 228 -1.87 26.09 10.17
CA TRP A 228 -1.59 24.96 11.07
C TRP A 228 -2.67 24.80 12.15
N GLN A 229 -3.14 25.89 12.76
CA GLN A 229 -4.09 25.80 13.88
C GLN A 229 -5.40 25.10 13.48
N THR A 230 -6.01 25.49 12.36
CA THR A 230 -7.29 24.92 11.91
C THR A 230 -7.10 23.53 11.31
N ILE A 231 -5.99 23.30 10.59
CA ILE A 231 -5.64 21.96 10.07
C ILE A 231 -5.42 20.97 11.22
N ASN A 232 -4.67 21.34 12.25
CA ASN A 232 -4.44 20.48 13.40
C ASN A 232 -5.76 20.15 14.12
N GLN A 233 -6.63 21.13 14.32
CA GLN A 233 -7.96 20.90 14.87
C GLN A 233 -8.79 19.94 14.00
N LEU A 234 -8.74 20.09 12.67
CA LEU A 234 -9.41 19.19 11.73
C LEU A 234 -8.83 17.78 11.78
N GLN A 235 -7.51 17.60 11.85
CA GLN A 235 -6.87 16.29 11.93
C GLN A 235 -7.31 15.54 13.21
N GLN A 236 -7.31 16.24 14.35
CA GLN A 236 -7.78 15.69 15.63
C GLN A 236 -9.26 15.33 15.57
N PHE A 237 -10.09 16.23 15.01
CA PHE A 237 -11.50 15.98 14.81
C PHE A 237 -11.75 14.77 13.89
N PHE A 238 -11.06 14.71 12.75
CA PHE A 238 -11.23 13.70 11.73
C PHE A 238 -10.90 12.30 12.24
N ILE A 239 -9.80 12.11 12.96
CA ILE A 239 -9.41 10.77 13.41
C ILE A 239 -10.35 10.23 14.51
N ASP A 240 -10.80 11.11 15.42
CA ASP A 240 -11.78 10.75 16.45
C ASP A 240 -13.15 10.42 15.81
N TRP A 241 -13.60 11.23 14.85
CA TRP A 241 -14.82 10.99 14.08
C TRP A 241 -14.74 9.70 13.26
N LEU A 242 -13.67 9.48 12.49
CA LEU A 242 -13.45 8.28 11.68
C LEU A 242 -13.40 7.03 12.56
N GLY A 243 -12.80 7.15 13.74
CA GLY A 243 -12.77 6.12 14.76
C GLY A 243 -14.17 5.67 15.18
N LYS A 244 -15.08 6.60 15.43
CA LYS A 244 -16.49 6.33 15.78
C LYS A 244 -17.28 5.79 14.59
N GLU A 245 -17.05 6.30 13.38
CA GLU A 245 -17.69 5.77 12.18
C GLU A 245 -17.28 4.32 11.90
N ARG A 246 -16.04 3.94 12.20
CA ARG A 246 -15.56 2.55 12.08
C ARG A 246 -16.19 1.56 13.06
N GLU A 247 -16.88 2.04 14.10
CA GLU A 247 -17.70 1.21 15.00
C GLU A 247 -19.11 1.00 14.42
N ARG A 248 -19.53 1.84 13.47
CA ARG A 248 -20.84 1.77 12.80
C ARG A 248 -20.77 0.98 11.50
N ALA A 249 -19.67 1.12 10.77
CA ALA A 249 -19.46 0.49 9.47
C ALA A 249 -18.00 0.07 9.28
N MET A 250 -17.79 -1.02 8.57
CA MET A 250 -16.46 -1.54 8.23
C MET A 250 -15.78 -0.70 7.14
N LEU A 251 -15.31 0.49 7.50
CA LEU A 251 -14.66 1.42 6.57
C LEU A 251 -13.18 1.07 6.44
N THR A 252 -12.83 0.39 5.34
CA THR A 252 -11.44 0.07 4.98
C THR A 252 -10.64 1.33 4.64
N TYR A 253 -11.27 2.28 3.93
CA TYR A 253 -10.65 3.50 3.44
C TYR A 253 -11.16 4.76 4.18
N PRO A 254 -10.39 5.86 4.20
CA PRO A 254 -9.01 5.92 3.76
C PRO A 254 -8.08 5.10 4.67
N VAL A 255 -7.00 4.59 4.09
CA VAL A 255 -5.83 4.20 4.88
C VAL A 255 -5.15 5.50 5.30
N VAL A 256 -5.00 5.68 6.61
CA VAL A 256 -4.45 6.91 7.20
C VAL A 256 -3.01 6.66 7.60
N THR A 257 -2.13 7.61 7.29
CA THR A 257 -0.73 7.62 7.74
C THR A 257 -0.43 8.90 8.52
N ALA A 258 -0.06 8.78 9.80
CA ALA A 258 0.46 9.88 10.61
C ALA A 258 1.96 10.05 10.34
N ALA A 259 2.34 11.21 9.83
CA ALA A 259 3.70 11.55 9.45
C ALA A 259 4.30 12.57 10.42
N LEU A 260 5.48 12.26 10.95
CA LEU A 260 6.20 13.07 11.92
C LEU A 260 7.72 12.95 11.79
N LEU A 261 8.44 13.90 12.38
CA LEU A 261 9.88 13.93 12.38
C LEU A 261 10.50 13.27 13.62
N THR A 262 11.67 12.69 13.42
CA THR A 262 12.59 12.22 14.45
C THR A 262 13.86 13.05 14.43
N GLN A 263 14.55 13.12 15.57
CA GLN A 263 15.85 13.77 15.68
C GLN A 263 16.68 13.00 16.69
N ASP A 264 17.95 12.73 16.36
CA ASP A 264 18.91 12.07 17.25
C ASP A 264 18.35 10.76 17.88
N LYS A 265 17.67 9.95 17.06
CA LYS A 265 17.03 8.68 17.46
C LYS A 265 15.92 8.83 18.50
N GLN A 266 15.31 10.01 18.59
CA GLN A 266 14.16 10.32 19.44
C GLN A 266 13.03 10.92 18.60
N VAL A 267 11.81 10.88 19.14
CA VAL A 267 10.66 11.60 18.57
C VAL A 267 10.88 13.11 18.69
N ALA A 268 10.87 13.85 17.58
CA ALA A 268 10.99 15.31 17.60
C ALA A 268 9.62 15.97 17.88
N ASP A 269 8.57 15.52 17.18
CA ASP A 269 7.21 16.05 17.33
C ASP A 269 6.45 15.38 18.47
N VAL A 270 6.92 15.58 19.70
CA VAL A 270 6.42 14.88 20.90
C VAL A 270 4.91 15.05 21.09
N GLU A 271 4.38 16.26 20.97
CA GLU A 271 2.96 16.53 21.16
C GLU A 271 2.07 15.79 20.15
N PHE A 272 2.52 15.73 18.88
CA PHE A 272 1.81 15.01 17.83
C PHE A 272 1.87 13.49 18.06
N ALA A 273 3.03 12.97 18.45
CA ALA A 273 3.17 11.55 18.80
C ALA A 273 2.31 11.16 20.02
N GLN A 274 2.20 12.02 21.04
CA GLN A 274 1.31 11.81 22.19
C GLN A 274 -0.16 11.82 21.76
N PHE A 275 -0.55 12.77 20.91
CA PHE A 275 -1.88 12.76 20.30
C PHE A 275 -2.17 11.46 19.56
N CYS A 276 -1.28 11.02 18.68
CA CYS A 276 -1.45 9.76 17.97
C CYS A 276 -1.48 8.56 18.93
N SER A 277 -0.65 8.54 19.97
CA SER A 277 -0.63 7.49 20.99
C SER A 277 -1.97 7.38 21.73
N ARG A 278 -2.57 8.52 22.09
CA ARG A 278 -3.90 8.59 22.69
C ARG A 278 -4.99 8.04 21.77
N GLU A 279 -4.93 8.39 20.48
CA GLU A 279 -5.91 7.88 19.50
C GLU A 279 -5.75 6.37 19.28
N MET A 280 -4.51 5.87 19.23
CA MET A 280 -4.25 4.43 19.15
C MET A 280 -4.72 3.67 20.40
N ALA A 281 -4.59 4.26 21.59
CA ALA A 281 -5.12 3.73 22.84
C ALA A 281 -6.67 3.64 22.86
N LYS A 282 -7.36 4.55 22.16
CA LYS A 282 -8.81 4.47 21.91
C LYS A 282 -9.20 3.38 20.89
N GLY A 283 -8.22 2.65 20.33
CA GLY A 283 -8.43 1.65 19.30
C GLY A 283 -8.50 2.20 17.87
N ASN A 284 -8.15 3.48 17.65
CA ASN A 284 -8.03 4.00 16.29
C ASN A 284 -6.71 3.52 15.68
N SER A 285 -6.78 2.80 14.56
CA SER A 285 -5.59 2.23 13.94
C SER A 285 -5.25 2.92 12.62
N PHE A 286 -4.00 3.32 12.48
CA PHE A 286 -3.41 4.00 11.32
C PHE A 286 -1.90 3.69 11.24
N PHE A 287 -1.30 3.94 10.07
CA PHE A 287 0.13 3.83 9.90
C PHE A 287 0.85 5.03 10.49
N VAL A 288 2.08 4.81 10.92
CA VAL A 288 3.00 5.82 11.43
C VAL A 288 4.20 5.85 10.49
N TYR A 289 4.49 7.04 9.98
CA TYR A 289 5.67 7.30 9.18
C TYR A 289 6.59 8.29 9.92
N MET A 290 7.83 7.86 10.17
CA MET A 290 8.82 8.59 10.96
C MET A 290 10.06 8.82 10.10
N SER A 291 10.51 10.07 10.01
CA SER A 291 11.71 10.40 9.23
C SER A 291 12.60 11.37 9.99
N ASP A 292 13.91 11.18 9.85
CA ASP A 292 14.93 12.10 10.35
C ASP A 292 15.15 13.31 9.42
N SER A 293 14.50 13.32 8.26
CA SER A 293 14.61 14.38 7.26
C SER A 293 13.25 14.68 6.63
N ALA A 294 12.84 15.94 6.72
CA ALA A 294 11.66 16.42 6.00
C ALA A 294 11.86 16.39 4.46
N ASP A 295 13.11 16.41 3.98
CA ASP A 295 13.46 16.42 2.56
C ASP A 295 13.08 15.13 1.84
N SER A 296 13.08 14.00 2.57
CA SER A 296 12.71 12.69 2.02
C SER A 296 11.33 12.66 1.37
N LEU A 297 10.48 13.64 1.68
CA LEU A 297 9.10 13.75 1.20
C LEU A 297 8.76 15.16 0.69
N ALA A 298 9.57 16.17 1.03
CA ALA A 298 9.50 17.52 0.48
C ALA A 298 10.20 17.67 -0.90
N SER A 299 10.87 16.60 -1.39
CA SER A 299 11.52 16.52 -2.71
C SER A 299 10.57 16.61 -3.92
N CYS A 300 9.30 16.93 -3.67
CA CYS A 300 8.29 17.27 -4.65
C CYS A 300 8.61 18.65 -5.24
N CYS A 301 9.59 18.73 -6.14
CA CYS A 301 10.04 19.99 -6.75
C CYS A 301 8.87 20.77 -7.35
N ARG A 302 8.28 21.69 -6.56
CA ARG A 302 7.45 22.77 -7.05
C ARG A 302 8.21 24.09 -7.19
N LEU A 303 9.54 24.15 -6.89
CA LEU A 303 10.49 25.20 -7.33
C LEU A 303 11.92 25.08 -6.72
N ARG A 304 12.47 23.88 -6.48
CA ARG A 304 13.88 23.73 -6.07
C ARG A 304 14.66 22.76 -6.97
N ASN A 305 15.66 23.29 -7.66
CA ASN A 305 16.72 22.57 -8.34
C ASN A 305 17.74 22.11 -7.30
N GLU A 306 17.46 21.04 -6.57
CA GLU A 306 18.50 20.39 -5.77
C GLU A 306 18.23 18.89 -5.68
N VAL A 307 19.30 18.12 -5.88
CA VAL A 307 19.34 16.67 -5.88
C VAL A 307 19.14 16.21 -4.44
N ALA A 308 17.91 15.87 -4.07
CA ALA A 308 17.62 15.18 -2.83
C ALA A 308 17.67 13.66 -3.09
N ASP A 309 18.74 13.03 -2.60
CA ASP A 309 19.05 11.61 -2.76
C ASP A 309 18.15 10.67 -1.90
N ASN A 310 17.15 11.19 -1.18
CA ASN A 310 16.40 10.46 -0.15
C ASN A 310 14.87 10.42 -0.35
N SER A 311 14.35 10.42 -1.58
CA SER A 311 12.89 10.30 -1.79
C SER A 311 12.35 8.89 -1.45
N PHE A 312 11.43 8.78 -0.48
CA PHE A 312 10.77 7.51 -0.09
C PHE A 312 9.44 7.33 -0.85
N SER A 313 9.12 6.13 -1.31
CA SER A 313 7.81 5.81 -1.91
C SER A 313 7.47 4.34 -1.72
N TYR A 314 6.55 4.06 -0.80
CA TYR A 314 6.04 2.71 -0.50
C TYR A 314 4.70 2.43 -1.19
N THR A 315 4.39 1.16 -1.50
CA THR A 315 3.15 0.73 -2.18
C THR A 315 1.85 1.27 -1.52
N LEU A 316 1.87 1.51 -0.22
CA LEU A 316 0.77 2.13 0.53
C LEU A 316 0.73 3.68 0.45
N GLY A 317 1.45 4.31 -0.49
CA GLY A 317 1.37 5.76 -0.74
C GLY A 317 2.04 6.64 0.32
N ALA A 318 2.85 6.07 1.22
CA ALA A 318 3.69 6.86 2.12
C ALA A 318 4.91 7.34 1.32
N GLY A 319 4.85 8.54 0.73
CA GLY A 319 5.94 9.00 -0.15
C GLY A 319 5.96 10.47 -0.59
N GLY A 320 5.16 11.35 0.03
CA GLY A 320 5.08 12.76 -0.35
C GLY A 320 4.07 13.03 -1.46
N VAL A 321 4.02 14.26 -1.97
CA VAL A 321 3.05 14.72 -2.99
C VAL A 321 3.58 14.43 -4.40
N ALA A 322 2.74 14.01 -5.35
CA ALA A 322 3.17 13.78 -6.74
C ALA A 322 4.34 12.78 -6.86
N THR A 323 4.20 11.59 -6.27
CA THR A 323 5.16 10.47 -6.37
C THR A 323 4.43 9.17 -6.72
N GLY A 324 5.13 8.03 -6.77
CA GLY A 324 4.55 6.70 -6.88
C GLY A 324 5.48 5.73 -7.58
N SER A 325 4.94 4.64 -8.10
CA SER A 325 5.70 3.69 -8.92
C SER A 325 4.95 3.41 -10.22
N ILE A 326 5.70 3.33 -11.32
CA ILE A 326 5.16 2.99 -12.63
C ILE A 326 4.91 1.50 -12.73
N ASN A 327 5.83 0.69 -12.19
CA ASN A 327 5.77 -0.76 -12.29
C ASN A 327 6.65 -1.42 -11.23
N VAL A 328 6.23 -2.60 -10.77
CA VAL A 328 6.96 -3.41 -9.79
C VAL A 328 7.26 -4.78 -10.40
N ILE A 329 8.54 -5.17 -10.41
CA ILE A 329 8.97 -6.53 -10.74
C ILE A 329 9.72 -7.08 -9.53
N THR A 330 9.19 -8.16 -8.94
CA THR A 330 9.80 -8.78 -7.76
C THR A 330 10.75 -9.90 -8.13
N VAL A 331 11.91 -9.95 -7.49
CA VAL A 331 12.84 -11.09 -7.54
C VAL A 331 12.57 -12.05 -6.39
N ASN A 332 12.50 -13.36 -6.69
CA ASN A 332 12.43 -14.40 -5.67
C ASN A 332 13.83 -14.67 -5.09
N ILE A 333 14.11 -14.08 -3.93
CA ILE A 333 15.44 -14.15 -3.29
C ILE A 333 15.77 -15.58 -2.82
N ASN A 334 14.77 -16.34 -2.38
CA ASN A 334 14.96 -17.73 -1.95
C ASN A 334 15.52 -18.58 -3.09
N LYS A 335 14.87 -18.53 -4.26
CA LYS A 335 15.32 -19.24 -5.46
C LYS A 335 16.73 -18.80 -5.88
N VAL A 336 16.98 -17.49 -5.92
CA VAL A 336 18.31 -16.94 -6.28
C VAL A 336 19.42 -17.51 -5.40
N VAL A 337 19.18 -17.57 -4.09
CA VAL A 337 20.18 -18.03 -3.12
C VAL A 337 20.39 -19.54 -3.21
N GLN A 338 19.32 -20.35 -3.22
CA GLN A 338 19.45 -21.81 -3.25
C GLN A 338 20.06 -22.32 -4.56
N GLU A 339 19.77 -21.67 -5.69
CA GLU A 339 20.32 -22.01 -6.99
C GLU A 339 21.68 -21.33 -7.28
N GLN A 340 22.21 -20.57 -6.31
CA GLN A 340 23.49 -19.85 -6.42
C GLN A 340 23.56 -18.94 -7.65
N GLN A 341 22.44 -18.33 -8.01
CA GLN A 341 22.33 -17.41 -9.13
C GLN A 341 23.03 -16.09 -8.80
N ASN A 342 23.56 -15.42 -9.83
CA ASN A 342 24.16 -14.11 -9.66
C ASN A 342 23.08 -13.03 -9.53
N LEU A 343 22.80 -12.60 -8.29
CA LEU A 343 21.81 -11.56 -8.01
C LEU A 343 22.06 -10.28 -8.80
N GLN A 344 23.30 -9.78 -8.87
CA GLN A 344 23.64 -8.55 -9.61
C GLN A 344 23.20 -8.67 -11.08
N ALA A 345 23.53 -9.78 -11.74
CA ALA A 345 23.17 -10.00 -13.13
C ALA A 345 21.65 -10.10 -13.35
N ILE A 346 20.89 -10.59 -12.36
CA ILE A 346 19.43 -10.61 -12.41
C ILE A 346 18.88 -9.20 -12.28
N ILE A 347 19.37 -8.42 -11.30
CA ILE A 347 18.95 -7.04 -11.09
C ILE A 347 19.18 -6.19 -12.33
N GLU A 348 20.35 -6.30 -12.97
CA GLU A 348 20.65 -5.57 -14.20
C GLU A 348 19.67 -5.90 -15.35
N ARG A 349 19.21 -7.17 -15.46
CA ARG A 349 18.18 -7.54 -16.42
C ARG A 349 16.82 -6.95 -16.06
N VAL A 350 16.40 -7.07 -14.79
CA VAL A 350 15.13 -6.51 -14.32
C VAL A 350 15.07 -5.00 -14.51
N GLN A 351 16.17 -4.29 -14.25
CA GLN A 351 16.27 -2.86 -14.50
C GLN A 351 16.08 -2.53 -15.99
N LYS A 352 16.64 -3.32 -16.91
CA LYS A 352 16.39 -3.14 -18.35
C LYS A 352 14.93 -3.43 -18.73
N TYR A 353 14.30 -4.47 -18.15
CA TYR A 353 12.86 -4.73 -18.34
C TYR A 353 12.02 -3.53 -17.88
N GLN A 354 12.36 -2.95 -16.73
CA GLN A 354 11.73 -1.76 -16.20
C GLN A 354 11.92 -0.53 -17.10
N VAL A 355 13.12 -0.32 -17.65
CA VAL A 355 13.38 0.75 -18.64
C VAL A 355 12.49 0.58 -19.89
N ALA A 356 12.32 -0.65 -20.37
CA ALA A 356 11.44 -0.91 -21.50
C ALA A 356 9.98 -0.60 -21.16
N TYR A 357 9.50 -1.00 -19.98
CA TYR A 357 8.15 -0.65 -19.53
C TYR A 357 7.97 0.87 -19.39
N ARG A 358 8.97 1.58 -18.84
CA ARG A 358 8.99 3.05 -18.77
C ARG A 358 8.83 3.68 -20.15
N LYS A 359 9.59 3.21 -21.14
CA LYS A 359 9.52 3.70 -22.53
C LYS A 359 8.17 3.40 -23.18
N LEU A 360 7.51 2.30 -22.81
CA LEU A 360 6.13 2.03 -23.25
C LEU A 360 5.14 3.06 -22.67
N MET A 361 5.27 3.42 -21.40
CA MET A 361 4.43 4.46 -20.78
C MET A 361 4.70 5.85 -21.35
N GLU A 362 5.96 6.20 -21.61
CA GLU A 362 6.32 7.45 -22.31
C GLU A 362 5.65 7.51 -23.68
N HIS A 363 5.68 6.41 -24.45
CA HIS A 363 4.98 6.34 -25.73
C HIS A 363 3.47 6.54 -25.59
N TYR A 364 2.83 5.93 -24.58
CA TYR A 364 1.40 6.14 -24.32
C TYR A 364 1.09 7.59 -23.95
N GLN A 365 1.96 8.24 -23.17
CA GLN A 365 1.82 9.67 -22.88
C GLN A 365 1.94 10.51 -24.15
N ASP A 366 2.93 10.25 -24.99
CA ASP A 366 3.13 10.97 -26.26
C ASP A 366 1.95 10.82 -27.22
N GLN A 367 1.18 9.72 -27.11
CA GLN A 367 -0.05 9.49 -27.87
C GLN A 367 -1.32 10.01 -27.18
N GLY A 368 -1.20 10.70 -26.03
CA GLY A 368 -2.33 11.27 -25.29
C GLY A 368 -3.21 10.25 -24.57
N MET A 369 -2.68 9.05 -24.27
CA MET A 369 -3.42 7.97 -23.61
C MET A 369 -3.35 8.03 -22.08
N LEU A 370 -2.60 8.99 -21.51
CA LEU A 370 -2.34 9.11 -20.08
C LEU A 370 -2.83 10.48 -19.52
N PRO A 371 -4.14 10.79 -19.58
CA PRO A 371 -4.64 12.14 -19.29
C PRO A 371 -4.44 12.60 -17.85
N VAL A 372 -4.28 11.69 -16.87
CA VAL A 372 -3.90 12.08 -15.49
C VAL A 372 -2.52 12.76 -15.44
N TYR A 373 -1.60 12.30 -16.30
CA TYR A 373 -0.27 12.87 -16.44
C TYR A 373 -0.33 14.19 -17.19
N ASP A 374 -1.07 14.24 -18.30
CA ASP A 374 -1.21 15.44 -19.13
C ASP A 374 -1.94 16.58 -18.40
N ALA A 375 -2.86 16.23 -17.49
CA ALA A 375 -3.54 17.17 -16.61
C ALA A 375 -2.65 17.72 -15.48
N GLY A 376 -1.46 17.16 -15.26
CA GLY A 376 -0.50 17.63 -14.26
C GLY A 376 -0.73 17.13 -12.83
N PHE A 377 -1.54 16.08 -12.63
CA PHE A 377 -1.72 15.48 -11.30
C PHE A 377 -0.50 14.69 -10.83
N ILE A 378 0.27 14.16 -11.78
CA ILE A 378 1.53 13.45 -11.57
C ILE A 378 2.39 13.61 -12.83
N HIS A 379 3.71 13.53 -12.68
CA HIS A 379 4.63 13.41 -13.80
C HIS A 379 5.38 12.09 -13.72
N LEU A 380 5.63 11.49 -14.88
CA LEU A 380 6.33 10.22 -14.97
C LEU A 380 7.72 10.31 -14.29
N ASP A 381 8.47 11.41 -14.43
CA ASP A 381 9.80 11.61 -13.80
C ASP A 381 9.80 11.58 -12.26
N LYS A 382 8.63 11.72 -11.64
CA LYS A 382 8.46 11.63 -10.18
C LYS A 382 8.16 10.22 -9.68
N GLN A 383 7.89 9.26 -10.58
CA GLN A 383 7.59 7.89 -10.20
C GLN A 383 8.81 6.99 -10.35
N PHE A 384 8.89 5.99 -9.48
CA PHE A 384 9.94 4.98 -9.46
C PHE A 384 9.67 3.82 -10.41
N LEU A 385 10.76 3.15 -10.79
CA LEU A 385 10.79 1.80 -11.33
C LEU A 385 11.25 0.86 -10.22
N THR A 386 10.33 0.06 -9.70
CA THR A 386 10.54 -0.65 -8.44
C THR A 386 11.05 -2.06 -8.65
N ILE A 387 12.15 -2.38 -7.98
CA ILE A 387 12.67 -3.73 -7.84
C ILE A 387 12.09 -4.30 -6.54
N GLY A 388 11.06 -5.12 -6.66
CA GLY A 388 10.51 -5.79 -5.49
C GLY A 388 11.40 -6.96 -5.04
N ILE A 389 11.33 -7.31 -3.76
CA ILE A 389 11.93 -8.54 -3.23
C ILE A 389 10.94 -9.29 -2.33
N ASN A 390 10.99 -10.62 -2.38
CA ASN A 390 10.31 -11.52 -1.47
C ASN A 390 11.14 -12.80 -1.27
N GLY A 391 10.89 -13.55 -0.20
CA GLY A 391 11.62 -14.79 0.08
C GLY A 391 12.92 -14.59 0.87
N MET A 392 13.14 -13.45 1.52
CA MET A 392 14.40 -13.16 2.23
C MET A 392 14.57 -14.01 3.51
N VAL A 393 13.49 -14.22 4.25
CA VAL A 393 13.47 -15.08 5.45
C VAL A 393 13.77 -16.52 5.04
N GLU A 394 13.04 -17.01 4.03
CA GLU A 394 13.17 -18.36 3.49
C GLU A 394 14.57 -18.62 2.91
N ALA A 395 15.12 -17.61 2.22
CA ALA A 395 16.48 -17.69 1.69
C ALA A 395 17.51 -17.89 2.80
N ALA A 396 17.40 -17.15 3.92
CA ALA A 396 18.32 -17.28 5.04
C ALA A 396 18.21 -18.65 5.70
N GLU A 397 16.99 -19.11 5.98
CA GLU A 397 16.74 -20.41 6.61
C GLU A 397 17.23 -21.57 5.74
N SER A 398 17.10 -21.46 4.41
CA SER A 398 17.65 -22.46 3.47
C SER A 398 19.18 -22.61 3.56
N GLN A 399 19.87 -21.59 4.07
CA GLN A 399 21.32 -21.59 4.30
C GLN A 399 21.68 -21.97 5.75
N GLY A 400 20.72 -22.35 6.57
CA GLY A 400 20.91 -22.64 7.99
C GLY A 400 21.04 -21.40 8.87
N ILE A 401 20.70 -20.22 8.36
CA ILE A 401 20.74 -18.96 9.11
C ILE A 401 19.38 -18.73 9.76
N GLU A 402 19.36 -18.62 11.09
CA GLU A 402 18.14 -18.31 11.83
C GLU A 402 17.69 -16.87 11.53
N ALA A 403 16.45 -16.71 11.04
CA ALA A 403 15.86 -15.40 10.74
C ALA A 403 15.36 -14.68 12.00
N SER A 404 16.30 -14.25 12.85
CA SER A 404 16.05 -13.54 14.11
C SER A 404 16.98 -12.32 14.27
N ASN A 405 16.86 -11.59 15.38
CA ASN A 405 17.71 -10.43 15.69
C ASN A 405 19.14 -10.84 16.08
N ASN A 406 19.87 -11.41 15.12
CA ASN A 406 21.25 -11.86 15.28
C ASN A 406 22.16 -11.27 14.19
N LYS A 407 23.48 -11.31 14.42
CA LYS A 407 24.46 -10.69 13.51
C LYS A 407 24.55 -11.39 12.15
N GLU A 408 24.35 -12.70 12.12
CA GLU A 408 24.48 -13.50 10.90
C GLU A 408 23.35 -13.19 9.93
N TYR A 409 22.11 -13.17 10.40
CA TYR A 409 20.94 -12.80 9.60
C TYR A 409 21.02 -11.35 9.11
N LYS A 410 21.41 -10.41 9.98
CA LYS A 410 21.61 -9.01 9.57
C LYS A 410 22.65 -8.87 8.46
N ALA A 411 23.78 -9.57 8.60
CA ALA A 411 24.84 -9.55 7.60
C ALA A 411 24.40 -10.21 6.29
N PHE A 412 23.61 -11.28 6.36
CA PHE A 412 22.98 -11.89 5.19
C PHE A 412 22.14 -10.85 4.47
N VAL A 413 21.03 -10.39 5.07
CA VAL A 413 20.08 -9.47 4.43
C VAL A 413 20.77 -8.23 3.87
N SER A 414 21.66 -7.61 4.66
CA SER A 414 22.42 -6.42 4.25
C SER A 414 23.26 -6.68 2.99
N LYS A 415 23.88 -7.86 2.86
CA LYS A 415 24.66 -8.24 1.68
C LYS A 415 23.80 -8.30 0.43
N GLN A 416 22.61 -8.92 0.48
CA GLN A 416 21.75 -8.96 -0.71
C GLN A 416 21.17 -7.59 -1.05
N LEU A 417 20.65 -6.84 -0.06
CA LEU A 417 20.08 -5.51 -0.30
C LEU A 417 21.12 -4.55 -0.87
N LYS A 418 22.36 -4.61 -0.40
CA LYS A 418 23.44 -3.74 -0.89
C LYS A 418 23.71 -3.91 -2.39
N VAL A 419 23.65 -5.15 -2.89
CA VAL A 419 23.81 -5.44 -4.34
C VAL A 419 22.75 -4.69 -5.14
N ILE A 420 21.49 -4.74 -4.71
CA ILE A 420 20.38 -4.10 -5.40
C ILE A 420 20.49 -2.57 -5.30
N TYR A 421 20.81 -2.05 -4.11
CA TYR A 421 20.99 -0.62 -3.85
C TYR A 421 22.10 0.00 -4.72
N ASP A 422 23.28 -0.62 -4.76
CA ASP A 422 24.40 -0.12 -5.55
C ASP A 422 24.06 -0.16 -7.06
N ALA A 423 23.35 -1.20 -7.52
CA ALA A 423 22.85 -1.30 -8.90
C ALA A 423 21.82 -0.21 -9.22
N ASN A 424 20.87 0.07 -8.33
CA ASN A 424 19.85 1.13 -8.51
C ASN A 424 20.50 2.51 -8.65
N LYS A 425 21.52 2.81 -7.84
CA LYS A 425 22.29 4.06 -7.95
C LYS A 425 23.03 4.18 -9.28
N ALA A 426 23.66 3.09 -9.73
CA ALA A 426 24.38 3.07 -11.00
C ALA A 426 23.43 3.30 -12.19
N VAL A 427 22.31 2.56 -12.24
CA VAL A 427 21.36 2.65 -13.36
C VAL A 427 20.59 3.98 -13.38
N THR A 428 20.32 4.57 -12.21
CA THR A 428 19.70 5.89 -12.10
C THR A 428 20.56 6.95 -12.79
N LYS A 429 21.89 6.92 -12.57
CA LYS A 429 22.84 7.82 -13.24
C LYS A 429 22.92 7.56 -14.75
N GLN A 430 22.75 6.31 -15.17
CA GLN A 430 22.81 5.92 -16.57
C GLN A 430 21.59 6.40 -17.37
N TRP A 431 20.38 6.22 -16.83
CA TRP A 431 19.13 6.46 -17.56
C TRP A 431 18.39 7.75 -17.18
N GLY A 432 18.73 8.36 -16.04
CA GLY A 432 17.99 9.50 -15.49
C GLY A 432 16.61 9.13 -14.95
N TYR A 433 16.29 7.84 -14.83
CA TYR A 433 15.05 7.36 -14.21
C TYR A 433 15.28 7.01 -12.74
N LYS A 434 14.25 7.20 -11.91
CA LYS A 434 14.27 6.82 -10.50
C LYS A 434 14.06 5.31 -10.34
N PHE A 435 14.93 4.66 -9.60
CA PHE A 435 14.79 3.26 -9.18
C PHE A 435 14.76 3.15 -7.67
N ASN A 436 14.00 2.19 -7.15
CA ASN A 436 13.99 1.86 -5.73
C ASN A 436 13.80 0.35 -5.53
N THR A 437 13.95 -0.10 -4.29
CA THR A 437 13.80 -1.48 -3.86
C THR A 437 12.81 -1.59 -2.72
N GLU A 438 11.79 -2.41 -2.90
CA GLU A 438 10.70 -2.58 -1.93
C GLU A 438 10.65 -4.02 -1.44
N PHE A 439 10.49 -4.20 -0.12
CA PHE A 439 10.08 -5.48 0.43
C PHE A 439 8.57 -5.60 0.27
N VAL A 440 8.13 -6.27 -0.81
CA VAL A 440 6.75 -6.17 -1.25
C VAL A 440 5.79 -6.89 -0.28
N PRO A 441 4.55 -6.39 -0.09
CA PRO A 441 3.55 -7.05 0.77
C PRO A 441 3.23 -8.49 0.36
N ALA A 442 3.44 -8.80 -0.92
CA ALA A 442 3.37 -10.15 -1.48
C ALA A 442 2.04 -10.90 -1.24
N GLU A 443 0.87 -10.21 -1.17
CA GLU A 443 -0.44 -10.81 -0.86
C GLU A 443 -0.64 -12.16 -1.55
N ASN A 444 -0.53 -12.19 -2.87
CA ASN A 444 -0.62 -13.42 -3.65
C ASN A 444 0.75 -14.06 -3.92
N LEU A 445 1.80 -13.25 -4.00
CA LEU A 445 3.12 -13.70 -4.40
C LEU A 445 3.75 -14.64 -3.37
N GLY A 446 3.55 -14.42 -2.06
CA GLY A 446 4.14 -15.27 -1.02
C GLY A 446 3.70 -16.74 -1.13
N VAL A 447 2.43 -16.97 -1.44
CA VAL A 447 1.85 -18.31 -1.68
C VAL A 447 2.36 -18.89 -3.01
N LYS A 448 2.45 -18.05 -4.05
CA LYS A 448 2.95 -18.46 -5.36
C LYS A 448 4.42 -18.91 -5.30
N ASN A 449 5.29 -18.12 -4.69
CA ASN A 449 6.71 -18.45 -4.51
C ASN A 449 6.90 -19.76 -3.77
N ALA A 450 6.23 -19.96 -2.63
CA ALA A 450 6.29 -21.22 -1.89
C ALA A 450 5.91 -22.44 -2.76
N LYS A 451 4.83 -22.32 -3.53
CA LYS A 451 4.37 -23.38 -4.44
C LYS A 451 5.35 -23.63 -5.59
N TRP A 452 5.89 -22.58 -6.19
CA TRP A 452 6.81 -22.66 -7.32
C TRP A 452 8.15 -23.29 -6.91
N ASP A 453 8.72 -22.81 -5.80
CA ASP A 453 10.00 -23.29 -5.30
C ASP A 453 9.91 -24.76 -4.84
N ARG A 454 8.80 -25.14 -4.19
CA ARG A 454 8.53 -26.54 -3.84
C ARG A 454 8.46 -27.44 -5.07
N LYS A 455 7.80 -26.98 -6.15
CA LYS A 455 7.73 -27.72 -7.41
C LYS A 455 9.10 -27.84 -8.08
N ALA A 456 9.96 -26.84 -7.90
CA ALA A 456 11.35 -26.86 -8.38
C ALA A 456 12.30 -27.72 -7.52
N GLY A 457 11.81 -28.30 -6.41
CA GLY A 457 12.62 -29.13 -5.52
C GLY A 457 13.51 -28.33 -4.55
N LEU A 458 13.22 -27.04 -4.36
CA LEU A 458 13.90 -26.19 -3.40
C LEU A 458 13.35 -26.38 -1.98
N THR A 459 14.15 -26.04 -0.97
CA THR A 459 13.72 -26.05 0.43
C THR A 459 12.68 -24.97 0.65
N VAL A 460 11.52 -25.36 1.21
CA VAL A 460 10.38 -24.50 1.49
C VAL A 460 9.78 -24.87 2.85
N GLU A 461 10.07 -24.06 3.86
CA GLU A 461 9.62 -24.28 5.24
C GLU A 461 8.15 -23.91 5.47
N ARG A 462 7.57 -23.07 4.59
CA ARG A 462 6.22 -22.52 4.76
C ARG A 462 5.45 -22.38 3.46
N ASP A 463 4.12 -22.48 3.57
CA ASP A 463 3.18 -22.40 2.43
C ASP A 463 2.91 -20.98 1.93
N CYS A 464 3.34 -19.97 2.68
CA CYS A 464 3.30 -18.58 2.28
C CYS A 464 4.58 -17.89 2.73
N TYR A 465 5.36 -17.36 1.79
CA TYR A 465 6.57 -16.60 2.14
C TYR A 465 6.24 -15.34 2.91
N ASN A 466 7.12 -14.99 3.83
CA ASN A 466 6.94 -13.86 4.72
C ASN A 466 6.95 -12.53 3.96
N SER A 467 6.05 -11.65 4.39
CA SER A 467 5.98 -10.23 4.01
C SER A 467 6.68 -9.32 5.03
N TYR A 468 7.45 -9.91 5.95
CA TYR A 468 8.30 -9.22 6.92
C TYR A 468 9.72 -9.80 6.90
N PHE A 469 10.65 -9.13 7.56
CA PHE A 469 12.00 -9.63 7.78
C PHE A 469 12.12 -10.61 8.96
N TYR A 470 11.02 -11.28 9.30
CA TYR A 470 10.97 -12.31 10.33
C TYR A 470 9.88 -13.34 10.00
N PRO A 471 10.01 -14.59 10.48
CA PRO A 471 8.94 -15.58 10.38
C PRO A 471 7.73 -15.16 11.23
N VAL A 472 6.55 -15.05 10.61
CA VAL A 472 5.31 -14.67 11.32
C VAL A 472 4.88 -15.68 12.39
N GLU A 473 5.29 -16.93 12.23
CA GLU A 473 5.04 -18.07 13.11
C GLU A 473 6.01 -18.18 14.29
N ASN A 474 7.00 -17.30 14.39
CA ASN A 474 7.99 -17.35 15.48
C ASN A 474 7.58 -16.49 16.67
N ASP A 475 7.10 -17.16 17.73
CA ASP A 475 6.62 -16.52 18.96
C ASP A 475 7.73 -16.04 19.89
N HIS A 476 9.00 -16.35 19.61
CA HIS A 476 10.15 -15.92 20.41
C HIS A 476 10.66 -14.53 20.02
N ILE A 477 10.22 -13.99 18.87
CA ILE A 477 10.61 -12.65 18.42
C ILE A 477 9.70 -11.62 19.09
N ASN A 478 10.27 -10.91 20.07
CA ASN A 478 9.54 -9.90 20.84
C ASN A 478 9.30 -8.61 20.02
N VAL A 479 8.50 -7.69 20.59
CA VAL A 479 8.14 -6.41 19.96
C VAL A 479 9.37 -5.58 19.56
N VAL A 480 10.38 -5.49 20.44
CA VAL A 480 11.59 -4.70 20.18
C VAL A 480 12.40 -5.30 19.04
N ASP A 481 12.54 -6.63 18.99
CA ASP A 481 13.22 -7.33 17.90
C ASP A 481 12.51 -7.10 16.56
N LYS A 482 11.17 -7.09 16.53
CA LYS A 482 10.41 -6.76 15.31
C LYS A 482 10.71 -5.34 14.80
N PHE A 483 10.82 -4.35 15.71
CA PHE A 483 11.25 -3.00 15.36
C PHE A 483 12.70 -2.96 14.85
N ILE A 484 13.61 -3.71 15.47
CA ILE A 484 15.02 -3.79 15.02
C ILE A 484 15.12 -4.41 13.63
N LEU A 485 14.36 -5.49 13.36
CA LEU A 485 14.34 -6.18 12.07
C LEU A 485 13.67 -5.35 10.96
N HIS A 486 12.83 -4.38 11.30
CA HIS A 486 12.34 -3.36 10.36
C HIS A 486 13.07 -2.01 10.49
N GLY A 487 14.14 -1.97 11.28
CA GLY A 487 14.91 -0.78 11.59
C GLY A 487 16.12 -0.60 10.68
N HIS A 488 16.78 0.54 10.84
CA HIS A 488 17.89 0.99 9.98
C HIS A 488 19.00 -0.06 9.83
N GLU A 489 19.32 -0.83 10.88
CA GLU A 489 20.38 -1.84 10.80
C GLU A 489 20.15 -2.87 9.68
N LEU A 490 18.90 -3.28 9.46
CA LEU A 490 18.54 -4.24 8.42
C LEU A 490 18.14 -3.54 7.10
N THR A 491 17.49 -2.38 7.19
CA THR A 491 16.84 -1.72 6.06
C THR A 491 17.62 -0.55 5.46
N GLN A 492 18.85 -0.25 5.92
CA GLN A 492 19.68 0.86 5.39
C GLN A 492 19.92 0.83 3.86
N PHE A 493 19.83 -0.35 3.23
CA PHE A 493 19.95 -0.53 1.77
C PHE A 493 18.60 -0.79 1.09
N LEU A 494 17.49 -0.58 1.79
CA LEU A 494 16.13 -0.69 1.27
C LEU A 494 15.55 0.71 1.05
N ASP A 495 15.75 1.24 -0.15
CA ASP A 495 15.42 2.62 -0.54
C ASP A 495 13.96 2.83 -1.00
N GLY A 496 13.16 1.77 -1.13
CA GLY A 496 11.71 1.81 -1.40
C GLY A 496 10.82 1.43 -0.22
N GLY A 497 11.40 0.89 0.85
CA GLY A 497 10.72 0.67 2.13
C GLY A 497 10.14 -0.72 2.38
N SER A 498 9.74 -0.90 3.63
CA SER A 498 8.95 -2.02 4.14
C SER A 498 8.04 -1.47 5.25
N ALA A 499 6.92 -2.14 5.53
CA ALA A 499 6.05 -1.80 6.64
C ALA A 499 6.13 -2.86 7.74
N LEU A 500 6.30 -2.43 8.99
CA LEU A 500 6.10 -3.31 10.15
C LEU A 500 4.61 -3.32 10.52
N HIS A 501 3.97 -4.49 10.45
CA HIS A 501 2.63 -4.69 10.99
C HIS A 501 2.74 -5.42 12.32
N LEU A 502 2.71 -4.65 13.40
CA LEU A 502 2.89 -5.16 14.75
C LEU A 502 1.56 -5.71 15.29
N ASN A 503 1.37 -7.02 15.24
CA ASN A 503 0.18 -7.66 15.82
C ASN A 503 0.26 -7.61 17.35
N LEU A 504 -0.80 -7.13 17.99
CA LEU A 504 -0.99 -7.00 19.43
C LEU A 504 -2.37 -7.56 19.82
N ASP A 505 -2.50 -8.07 21.04
CA ASP A 505 -3.75 -8.71 21.50
C ASP A 505 -4.86 -7.74 21.85
N GLU A 506 -4.44 -6.63 22.47
CA GLU A 506 -5.26 -5.54 22.90
C GLU A 506 -4.51 -4.24 22.66
N ALA A 507 -5.24 -3.14 22.62
CA ALA A 507 -4.62 -1.83 22.48
C ALA A 507 -3.85 -1.49 23.76
N PRO A 508 -2.54 -1.21 23.68
CA PRO A 508 -1.80 -0.61 24.79
C PRO A 508 -2.42 0.72 25.25
N ASP A 509 -2.05 1.15 26.45
CA ASP A 509 -2.37 2.49 26.92
C ASP A 509 -1.55 3.58 26.18
N GLU A 510 -1.88 4.85 26.40
CA GLU A 510 -1.21 6.00 25.77
C GLU A 510 0.30 6.03 26.06
N GLN A 511 0.72 5.68 27.28
CA GLN A 511 2.12 5.70 27.67
C GLN A 511 2.91 4.58 26.98
N GLN A 512 2.32 3.39 26.90
CA GLN A 512 2.90 2.24 26.20
C GLN A 512 2.99 2.50 24.70
N TYR A 513 1.97 3.07 24.07
CA TYR A 513 2.05 3.48 22.67
C TYR A 513 3.16 4.50 22.44
N PHE A 514 3.29 5.51 23.30
CA PHE A 514 4.37 6.48 23.20
C PHE A 514 5.75 5.83 23.31
N GLN A 515 5.91 4.79 24.14
CA GLN A 515 7.14 3.99 24.18
C GLN A 515 7.40 3.26 22.85
N LEU A 516 6.37 2.77 22.14
CA LEU A 516 6.54 2.19 20.80
C LEU A 516 7.05 3.22 19.79
N TYR A 517 6.56 4.46 19.83
CA TYR A 517 7.10 5.57 19.02
C TYR A 517 8.58 5.81 19.33
N GLN A 518 8.98 5.77 20.60
CA GLN A 518 10.38 5.92 20.99
C GLN A 518 11.24 4.75 20.49
N ILE A 519 10.75 3.51 20.59
CA ILE A 519 11.44 2.33 20.06
C ILE A 519 11.59 2.43 18.54
N ALA A 520 10.55 2.86 17.82
CA ALA A 520 10.60 3.09 16.38
C ALA A 520 11.67 4.13 16.01
N ALA A 521 11.70 5.27 16.71
CA ALA A 521 12.72 6.30 16.52
C ALA A 521 14.14 5.79 16.83
N GLN A 522 14.31 5.00 17.88
CA GLN A 522 15.60 4.46 18.31
C GLN A 522 16.18 3.43 17.35
N THR A 523 15.31 2.56 16.84
CA THR A 523 15.67 1.48 15.89
C THR A 523 15.76 1.98 14.45
N GLY A 524 15.19 3.14 14.15
CA GLY A 524 15.07 3.65 12.78
C GLY A 524 14.00 2.93 11.97
N CYS A 525 13.00 2.33 12.62
CA CYS A 525 11.84 1.76 11.94
C CYS A 525 10.92 2.89 11.48
N ASN A 526 11.01 3.23 10.19
CA ASN A 526 10.41 4.42 9.62
C ASN A 526 8.93 4.26 9.25
N TYR A 527 8.42 3.03 9.09
CA TYR A 527 7.04 2.81 8.69
C TYR A 527 6.41 1.60 9.39
N TRP A 528 5.44 1.85 10.27
CA TRP A 528 4.85 0.82 11.11
C TRP A 528 3.37 1.09 11.45
N THR A 529 2.67 0.06 11.90
CA THR A 529 1.30 0.12 12.44
C THR A 529 1.13 -0.96 13.51
N THR A 530 0.14 -0.80 14.38
CA THR A 530 -0.35 -1.91 15.23
C THR A 530 -1.62 -2.54 14.65
N ASN A 531 -1.74 -3.85 14.84
CA ASN A 531 -2.92 -4.63 14.47
C ASN A 531 -3.51 -5.29 15.71
N ILE A 532 -4.75 -4.93 16.02
CA ILE A 532 -5.60 -5.63 16.98
C ILE A 532 -6.77 -6.19 16.18
N LYS A 533 -7.17 -7.44 16.45
CA LYS A 533 -8.32 -8.05 15.77
C LYS A 533 -9.60 -7.34 16.21
N VAL A 534 -10.23 -6.63 15.27
CA VAL A 534 -11.53 -5.99 15.48
C VAL A 534 -12.60 -7.07 15.37
N THR A 535 -13.42 -7.24 16.41
CA THR A 535 -14.51 -8.23 16.41
C THR A 535 -15.71 -7.71 15.65
N VAL A 536 -16.31 -8.57 14.82
CA VAL A 536 -17.44 -8.24 13.96
C VAL A 536 -18.49 -9.31 14.11
N CYS A 537 -19.63 -8.97 14.71
CA CYS A 537 -20.71 -9.93 14.88
C CYS A 537 -21.44 -10.18 13.54
N ASN A 538 -21.56 -11.44 13.14
CA ASN A 538 -22.27 -11.80 11.92
C ASN A 538 -23.81 -11.79 12.11
N GLN A 539 -24.29 -11.78 13.35
CA GLN A 539 -25.72 -11.79 13.67
C GLN A 539 -26.33 -10.38 13.76
N CYS A 540 -25.77 -9.49 14.59
CA CYS A 540 -26.30 -8.13 14.77
C CYS A 540 -25.50 -7.04 14.05
N GLY A 541 -24.35 -7.38 13.46
CA GLY A 541 -23.48 -6.40 12.79
C GLY A 541 -22.64 -5.52 13.71
N HIS A 542 -22.71 -5.71 15.04
CA HIS A 542 -21.91 -4.96 16.00
C HIS A 542 -20.41 -5.09 15.73
N ILE A 543 -19.69 -3.97 15.77
CA ILE A 543 -18.24 -3.90 15.59
C ILE A 543 -17.61 -3.44 16.91
N ASP A 544 -16.78 -4.31 17.50
CA ASP A 544 -16.02 -4.01 18.71
C ASP A 544 -14.53 -3.96 18.37
N LYS A 545 -13.85 -2.87 18.71
CA LYS A 545 -12.41 -2.70 18.44
C LYS A 545 -11.51 -3.66 19.21
N ARG A 546 -12.05 -4.38 20.20
CA ARG A 546 -11.33 -5.39 20.97
C ARG A 546 -11.41 -6.76 20.30
N THR A 547 -10.39 -7.57 20.54
CA THR A 547 -10.41 -9.00 20.21
C THR A 547 -11.31 -9.74 21.19
N LEU A 548 -12.52 -10.12 20.76
CA LEU A 548 -13.51 -10.87 21.53
C LEU A 548 -13.89 -12.16 20.79
N HIS A 549 -14.36 -13.15 21.54
CA HIS A 549 -14.84 -14.45 21.02
C HIS A 549 -16.38 -14.57 21.02
N ALA A 550 -17.06 -13.56 21.54
CA ALA A 550 -18.51 -13.42 21.50
C ALA A 550 -18.86 -11.93 21.36
N CYS A 551 -20.00 -11.65 20.75
CA CYS A 551 -20.48 -10.29 20.59
C CYS A 551 -20.76 -9.64 21.97
N SER A 552 -20.24 -8.44 22.19
CA SER A 552 -20.47 -7.66 23.41
C SER A 552 -21.89 -7.10 23.52
N GLU A 553 -22.66 -7.08 22.42
CA GLU A 553 -24.02 -6.57 22.38
C GLU A 553 -25.09 -7.68 22.40
N CYS A 554 -24.97 -8.70 21.55
CA CYS A 554 -25.97 -9.78 21.44
C CYS A 554 -25.52 -11.14 22.00
N HIS A 555 -24.28 -11.24 22.50
CA HIS A 555 -23.67 -12.46 23.06
C HIS A 555 -23.54 -13.65 22.11
N SER A 556 -23.77 -13.46 20.81
CA SER A 556 -23.54 -14.49 19.80
C SER A 556 -22.05 -14.84 19.68
N GLU A 557 -21.74 -16.13 19.60
CA GLU A 557 -20.40 -16.65 19.29
C GLU A 557 -20.09 -16.63 17.79
N ASP A 558 -21.08 -16.32 16.94
CA ASP A 558 -20.90 -16.15 15.49
C ASP A 558 -20.29 -14.77 15.19
N VAL A 559 -18.98 -14.68 15.44
CA VAL A 559 -18.15 -13.50 15.20
C VAL A 559 -17.06 -13.81 14.19
N ASP A 560 -16.74 -12.79 13.39
CA ASP A 560 -15.55 -12.75 12.54
C ASP A 560 -14.57 -11.70 13.11
N TRP A 561 -13.31 -11.74 12.67
CA TRP A 561 -12.30 -10.74 13.02
C TRP A 561 -11.87 -9.97 11.78
N ALA A 562 -11.78 -8.65 11.90
CA ALA A 562 -11.15 -7.81 10.90
C ALA A 562 -9.73 -7.41 11.34
N THR A 563 -8.77 -7.51 10.43
CA THR A 563 -7.35 -7.20 10.69
C THR A 563 -6.64 -6.77 9.40
N ARG A 564 -5.40 -6.31 9.51
CA ARG A 564 -4.53 -5.99 8.37
C ARG A 564 -3.51 -7.10 8.17
N VAL A 565 -3.70 -7.92 7.14
CA VAL A 565 -2.70 -8.93 6.78
C VAL A 565 -1.53 -8.27 6.01
N ILE A 566 -1.85 -7.36 5.10
CA ILE A 566 -0.96 -6.78 4.07
C ILE A 566 -1.07 -5.26 3.91
N GLY A 567 -1.82 -4.59 4.80
CA GLY A 567 -1.81 -3.12 4.89
C GLY A 567 -3.17 -2.43 4.87
N TYR A 568 -4.27 -3.16 4.68
CA TYR A 568 -5.62 -2.61 4.77
C TYR A 568 -6.55 -3.52 5.59
N LEU A 569 -7.57 -2.93 6.21
CA LEU A 569 -8.46 -3.63 7.15
C LEU A 569 -9.57 -4.36 6.40
N LYS A 570 -9.61 -5.69 6.54
CA LYS A 570 -10.71 -6.55 6.07
C LYS A 570 -10.97 -7.68 7.06
N LYS A 571 -12.16 -8.28 6.96
CA LYS A 571 -12.51 -9.53 7.64
C LYS A 571 -11.54 -10.63 7.23
N VAL A 572 -11.12 -11.47 8.19
CA VAL A 572 -10.22 -12.61 7.94
C VAL A 572 -10.81 -13.53 6.87
N THR A 573 -12.13 -13.78 6.93
CA THR A 573 -12.87 -14.60 5.95
C THR A 573 -12.89 -14.04 4.53
N SER A 574 -12.60 -12.74 4.35
CA SER A 574 -12.53 -12.10 3.03
C SER A 574 -11.20 -12.34 2.32
N PHE A 575 -10.14 -12.71 3.04
CA PHE A 575 -8.86 -13.08 2.43
C PHE A 575 -8.95 -14.47 1.77
N SER A 576 -8.03 -14.75 0.85
CA SER A 576 -7.91 -16.09 0.25
C SER A 576 -7.64 -17.16 1.32
N GLN A 577 -8.03 -18.41 1.08
CA GLN A 577 -7.80 -19.50 2.03
C GLN A 577 -6.35 -19.64 2.49
N ALA A 578 -5.39 -19.45 1.57
CA ALA A 578 -3.98 -19.51 1.91
C ALA A 578 -3.57 -18.40 2.89
N ARG A 579 -4.15 -17.20 2.75
CA ARG A 579 -3.93 -16.08 3.66
C ARG A 579 -4.64 -16.22 5.00
N GLN A 580 -5.79 -16.88 5.03
CA GLN A 580 -6.44 -17.25 6.29
C GLN A 580 -5.56 -18.23 7.10
N LYS A 581 -4.94 -19.21 6.42
CA LYS A 581 -3.99 -20.14 7.05
C LYS A 581 -2.74 -19.42 7.57
N GLU A 582 -2.12 -18.56 6.76
CA GLU A 582 -0.97 -17.77 7.20
C GLU A 582 -1.33 -16.82 8.36
N HIS A 583 -2.50 -16.17 8.30
CA HIS A 583 -2.98 -15.34 9.40
C HIS A 583 -3.13 -16.12 10.70
N ALA A 584 -3.58 -17.39 10.65
CA ALA A 584 -3.70 -18.24 11.84
C ALA A 584 -2.36 -18.59 12.49
N LEU A 585 -1.24 -18.47 11.75
CA LEU A 585 0.12 -18.64 12.29
C LEU A 585 0.66 -17.36 12.93
N ARG A 586 0.04 -16.21 12.68
CA ARG A 586 0.51 -14.94 13.26
C ARG A 586 0.27 -14.95 14.75
N HIS A 587 1.32 -14.59 15.49
CA HIS A 587 1.22 -14.54 16.93
C HIS A 587 0.32 -13.40 17.44
N TYR A 588 -0.63 -13.78 18.30
CA TYR A 588 -1.43 -12.93 19.18
C TYR A 588 -1.39 -13.65 20.56
N HIS A 589 -0.84 -13.04 21.61
CA HIS A 589 -0.65 -13.63 22.95
C HIS A 589 -1.95 -13.95 23.74
N LYS A 590 -3.16 -13.58 23.29
CA LYS A 590 -4.44 -14.00 23.92
C LYS A 590 -4.98 -15.29 23.30
N GLU A 591 -4.88 -16.37 24.06
CA GLU A 591 -5.58 -17.64 23.82
C GLU A 591 -7.10 -17.50 24.03
N PRO A 592 -7.94 -18.32 23.36
CA PRO A 592 -9.36 -18.40 23.68
C PRO A 592 -9.51 -18.77 25.16
N VAL A 593 -10.23 -17.96 25.93
CA VAL A 593 -10.68 -18.38 27.26
C VAL A 593 -11.59 -19.58 27.05
N LYS A 594 -11.11 -20.79 27.37
CA LYS A 594 -11.97 -21.98 27.39
C LYS A 594 -13.16 -21.63 28.28
N SER A 595 -14.36 -21.64 27.73
CA SER A 595 -15.57 -21.58 28.54
C SER A 595 -15.50 -22.78 29.48
N GLU A 596 -15.36 -22.51 30.78
CA GLU A 596 -15.63 -23.54 31.78
C GLU A 596 -17.11 -23.90 31.58
N SER A 597 -17.35 -25.05 30.95
CA SER A 597 -18.67 -25.65 30.89
C SER A 597 -19.16 -25.73 32.33
N ALA A 598 -20.20 -24.95 32.65
CA ALA A 598 -20.85 -25.00 33.95
C ALA A 598 -21.25 -26.47 34.23
N ALA A 599 -20.66 -27.02 35.28
CA ALA A 599 -20.93 -28.37 35.78
C ALA A 599 -22.34 -28.47 36.40
#